data_AF-A0A381SFA2-F1
#
_entry.id   AF-A0A381SFA2-F1
#
_cell.length_a   1.000
_cell.length_b   1.000
_cell.length_c   1.000
_cell.angle_alpha   90.00
_cell.angle_beta   90.00
_cell.angle_gamma   90.00
#
_symmetry.space_group_name_H-M   'P 1'
#
loop_
_entity.id
_entity.type
_entity.pdbx_description
1 polymer ?
#
loop_
_entity_poly.entity_id
_entity_poly.type
_entity_poly.pdbx_seq_one_letter_code
_entity_poly.pdbx_strand_id
1 'polypeptide(L)' 'DMIIPKGFNYNEIKSISNESREKFLSILPETIGQAQRINGIRPTDISILLVYLKRWFHVKRNKVI' A
#
# COMPACT_ATOMS: atom_id res chain seq x y z
N ASP A 1 0.73 12.32 -7.60
CA ASP A 1 0.90 10.93 -7.11
C ASP A 1 -0.26 10.49 -6.24
N MET A 2 -0.56 9.18 -6.23
CA MET A 2 -1.60 8.59 -5.38
C MET A 2 -1.11 8.53 -3.92
N ILE A 3 -1.91 9.08 -3.00
CA ILE A 3 -1.61 9.13 -1.56
C ILE A 3 -1.96 7.81 -0.91
N ILE A 4 -1.09 7.35 -0.01
CA ILE A 4 -1.35 6.22 0.88
C ILE A 4 -1.91 6.79 2.19
N PRO A 5 -3.15 6.44 2.58
CA PRO A 5 -3.78 6.99 3.78
C PRO A 5 -3.02 6.67 5.06
N LYS A 6 -2.92 7.66 5.96
CA LYS A 6 -2.47 7.44 7.33
C LYS A 6 -3.39 6.39 7.99
N GLY A 7 -2.81 5.28 8.44
CA GLY A 7 -3.53 4.14 9.01
C GLY A 7 -3.85 3.00 8.03
N PHE A 8 -3.37 3.06 6.79
CA PHE A 8 -3.39 1.88 5.92
C PHE A 8 -2.51 0.77 6.51
N ASN A 9 -3.08 -0.42 6.70
CA ASN A 9 -2.37 -1.54 7.32
C ASN A 9 -1.76 -2.46 6.26
N TYR A 10 -0.45 -2.35 6.03
CA TYR A 10 0.26 -3.21 5.07
C TYR A 10 0.24 -4.70 5.42
N ASN A 11 -0.04 -5.06 6.69
CA ASN A 11 -0.19 -6.46 7.09
C ASN A 11 -1.42 -7.14 6.46
N GLU A 12 -2.40 -6.36 6.00
CA GLU A 12 -3.58 -6.92 5.33
C GLU A 12 -3.28 -7.40 3.90
N ILE A 13 -2.13 -6.99 3.34
CA ILE A 13 -1.70 -7.39 2.01
C ILE A 13 -1.06 -8.79 2.07
N LYS A 14 -1.88 -9.81 1.81
CA LYS A 14 -1.45 -11.22 1.86
C LYS A 14 -0.62 -11.64 0.65
N SER A 15 -0.71 -10.92 -0.46
CA SER A 15 -0.12 -11.30 -1.75
C SER A 15 1.22 -10.64 -2.08
N ILE A 16 1.79 -9.82 -1.19
CA ILE A 16 3.17 -9.32 -1.32
C ILE A 16 4.15 -10.17 -0.52
N SER A 17 5.41 -10.15 -0.93
CA SER A 17 6.50 -10.83 -0.21
C SER A 17 6.66 -10.27 1.21
N ASN A 18 7.29 -11.07 2.08
CA ASN A 18 7.62 -10.63 3.44
C ASN A 18 8.57 -9.43 3.42
N GLU A 19 9.58 -9.47 2.54
CA GLU A 19 10.53 -8.36 2.37
C GLU A 19 9.83 -7.05 1.97
N SER A 20 8.92 -7.09 0.99
CA SER A 20 8.18 -5.89 0.57
C SER A 20 7.29 -5.36 1.69
N ARG A 21 6.64 -6.24 2.46
CA ARG A 21 5.84 -5.87 3.62
C ARG A 21 6.68 -5.22 4.71
N GLU A 22 7.80 -5.82 5.08
CA GLU A 22 8.74 -5.28 6.09
C GLU A 22 9.27 -3.90 5.68
N LYS A 23 9.61 -3.73 4.40
CA LYS A 23 10.03 -2.42 3.87
C LYS A 23 8.92 -1.38 3.92
N PHE A 24 7.69 -1.73 3.54
CA PHE A 24 6.56 -0.79 3.65
C PHE A 24 6.24 -0.42 5.10
N LEU A 25 6.31 -1.38 6.03
CA LEU A 25 6.07 -1.14 7.45
C LEU A 25 7.16 -0.30 8.12
N SER A 26 8.42 -0.45 7.69
CA SER A 26 9.54 0.33 8.22
C SER A 26 9.63 1.73 7.64
N ILE A 27 9.38 1.89 6.32
CA ILE A 27 9.51 3.16 5.61
C ILE A 27 8.22 3.99 5.69
N LEU A 28 7.06 3.35 5.77
CA LEU A 28 5.74 3.98 5.78
C LEU A 28 5.57 5.01 4.65
N PRO A 29 5.66 4.59 3.36
CA PRO A 29 5.59 5.53 2.26
C PRO A 29 4.25 6.28 2.23
N GLU A 30 4.30 7.59 2.02
CA GLU A 30 3.14 8.48 1.97
C GLU A 30 2.46 8.48 0.59
N THR A 31 3.21 8.09 -0.45
CA THR A 31 2.70 8.02 -1.83
C THR A 31 3.15 6.76 -2.54
N ILE A 32 2.42 6.36 -3.58
CA ILE A 32 2.82 5.27 -4.47
C ILE A 32 4.16 5.56 -5.16
N GLY A 33 4.41 6.82 -5.52
CA GLY A 33 5.69 7.21 -6.12
C GLY A 33 6.86 7.00 -5.16
N GLN A 34 6.68 7.25 -3.86
CA GLN A 34 7.67 6.92 -2.85
C GLN A 34 7.85 5.41 -2.70
N ALA A 35 6.76 4.65 -2.61
CA ALA A 35 6.80 3.20 -2.50
C ALA A 35 7.56 2.53 -3.67
N GLN A 36 7.36 3.04 -4.90
CA GLN A 36 8.06 2.56 -6.10
C GLN A 36 9.58 2.78 -6.06
N ARG A 37 10.06 3.79 -5.36
CA ARG A 37 11.49 4.10 -5.25
C ARG A 37 12.20 3.34 -4.12
N ILE A 38 11.46 2.60 -3.31
CA ILE A 38 12.05 1.77 -2.26
C ILE A 38 12.84 0.64 -2.92
N ASN A 39 14.11 0.51 -2.53
CA ASN A 39 15.00 -0.51 -3.07
C ASN A 39 14.41 -1.92 -2.83
N GLY A 40 14.37 -2.73 -3.90
CA GLY A 40 13.92 -4.11 -3.85
C GLY A 40 12.40 -4.28 -3.81
N ILE A 41 11.63 -3.21 -4.01
CA ILE A 41 10.20 -3.32 -4.28
C ILE A 41 9.98 -3.65 -5.76
N ARG A 42 9.20 -4.69 -6.04
CA ARG A 42 8.90 -5.11 -7.41
C ARG A 42 7.71 -4.32 -7.96
N PRO A 43 7.62 -4.05 -9.27
CA PRO A 43 6.44 -3.44 -9.87
C PRO A 43 5.14 -4.21 -9.58
N THR A 44 5.21 -5.53 -9.44
CA THR A 44 4.08 -6.39 -9.05
C THR A 44 3.54 -6.06 -7.67
N ASP A 45 4.41 -5.75 -6.70
CA ASP A 45 4.00 -5.42 -5.33
C ASP A 45 3.28 -4.07 -5.29
N ILE A 46 3.70 -3.13 -6.13
CA ILE A 46 3.04 -1.83 -6.30
C ILE A 46 1.64 -2.01 -6.90
N SER A 47 1.50 -2.84 -7.93
CA SER A 47 0.18 -3.17 -8.50
C SER A 47 -0.76 -3.77 -7.47
N ILE A 48 -0.25 -4.65 -6.60
CA ILE A 48 -1.04 -5.22 -5.50
C ILE A 48 -1.43 -4.14 -4.48
N LEU A 49 -0.48 -3.31 -4.04
CA LEU A 49 -0.75 -2.20 -3.13
C LEU A 49 -1.84 -1.27 -3.67
N LEU A 50 -1.81 -0.94 -4.97
CA LEU A 50 -2.84 -0.14 -5.63
C LEU A 50 -4.24 -0.78 -5.56
N VAL A 51 -4.35 -2.09 -5.75
CA VAL A 51 -5.63 -2.82 -5.63
C VAL A 51 -6.18 -2.73 -4.20
N TYR A 52 -5.33 -2.93 -3.20
CA TYR A 52 -5.73 -2.83 -1.80
C TYR A 52 -6.13 -1.41 -1.40
N LEU A 53 -5.42 -0.40 -1.87
CA LEU A 53 -5.78 1.00 -1.63
C LEU A 53 -7.12 1.37 -2.26
N LYS A 54 -7.37 0.95 -3.51
CA LYS A 54 -8.69 1.14 -4.15
C LYS A 54 -9.81 0.53 -3.32
N ARG A 55 -9.62 -0.68 -2.78
CA ARG A 55 -10.58 -1.33 -1.88
C ARG A 55 -10.75 -0.55 -0.58
N TRP A 56 -9.66 -0.10 0.03
CA TRP A 56 -9.69 0.69 1.27
C TRP A 56 -10.52 1.97 1.12
N PHE A 57 -10.28 2.73 0.04
CA PHE A 57 -11.05 3.94 -0.25
C PHE A 57 -12.52 3.66 -0.50
N HIS A 58 -12.84 2.56 -1.19
CA HIS A 58 -14.23 2.16 -1.43
C HIS A 58 -14.96 1.84 -0.12
N VAL A 59 -14.34 1.05 0.77
CA VAL A 59 -14.92 0.70 2.07
C VAL A 59 -15.12 1.94 2.95
N LYS A 60 -14.13 2.83 3.01
CA LYS A 60 -14.23 4.04 3.85
C LYS A 60 -15.35 4.97 3.37
N ARG A 61 -15.55 5.09 2.05
CA ARG A 61 -16.64 5.88 1.48
C ARG A 61 -18.02 5.29 1.80
N ASN A 62 -18.17 3.97 1.77
CA ASN A 62 -19.45 3.31 2.05
C ASN A 62 -19.82 3.27 3.54
N LYS A 63 -18.87 3.48 4.45
CA LYS A 63 -19.14 3.58 5.90
C LYS A 63 -19.60 4.96 6.36
N VAL A 64 -19.56 5.96 5.47
CA VAL A 64 -19.92 7.36 5.77
C VAL A 64 -21.34 7.69 5.25
N ILE A 65 -22.12 6.66 4.89
CA ILE A 65 -23.54 6.74 4.54
C ILE A 65 -24.32 5.91 5.56
#